data_AF-A0A7K1A0H1-F1
#
_entry.id   AF-A0A7K1A0H1-F1
#
_cell.length_a   1.000
_cell.length_b   1.000
_cell.length_c   1.000
_cell.angle_alpha   90.00
_cell.angle_beta   90.00
_cell.angle_gamma   90.00
#
_symmetry.space_group_name_H-M   'P 1'
#
loop_
_entity.id
_entity.type
_entity.pdbx_description
1 polymer ?
#
loop_
_entity_poly.entity_id
_entity_poly.type
_entity_poly.pdbx_seq_one_letter_code
_entity_poly.pdbx_strand_id
1 'polypeptide(L)'
;MRTQMVDEVPASLNGSIPSKEIANVFIWSAFRYYLRQPTDSYVVFSPSKYFNQHHLVEKKYVRGFLVNRRHFHATKDAGITIVLWANEEEKGRTEYPLEMFDINKFGDLIPGAKKAGWESAGNVTLDPTGQPIVTVHTVTKRLSTLFDRRRPKGEGTGIACVFNGTETDRKPLITLKHSKDIIGFLVAEKMSFDNTDLATVLTRVAVYNGTGGFYLRRDNYMTKLPLFVVGRFPSEGRFWIRGVVSRNADNGDNFSADADFLKSCLIYTCLAYHNKSRSFRGSDGVEYRNELCFDGKAPQAAKDLAKLKLTPVETKLIGQWNKVLKEAKKTANYVARRSYGPYQIHQDLNTTQTVMVGGKPTTVYDYPLLNGELKTLKAMASEYHADVIAPKLWHYGLLK
;
A
#
# COMPACT_ATOMS: atom_id res chain seq x y z
N MET A 1 3.02 -31.65 -22.18
CA MET A 1 2.19 -31.65 -20.95
C MET A 1 2.25 -30.33 -20.18
N ARG A 2 3.40 -29.84 -19.71
CA ARG A 2 3.48 -28.54 -18.99
C ARG A 2 2.99 -27.33 -19.80
N THR A 3 3.39 -27.19 -21.05
CA THR A 3 2.95 -26.10 -21.94
C THR A 3 1.43 -26.15 -22.16
N GLN A 4 0.90 -27.35 -22.41
CA GLN A 4 -0.54 -27.59 -22.56
C GLN A 4 -1.34 -27.21 -21.31
N MET A 5 -0.85 -27.54 -20.10
CA MET A 5 -1.52 -27.15 -18.85
C MET A 5 -1.54 -25.64 -18.63
N VAL A 6 -0.48 -24.92 -19.03
CA VAL A 6 -0.40 -23.46 -18.92
C VAL A 6 -1.47 -22.78 -19.78
N ASP A 7 -1.75 -23.34 -20.95
CA ASP A 7 -2.73 -22.82 -21.91
C ASP A 7 -4.18 -23.09 -21.50
N GLU A 8 -4.43 -24.11 -20.68
CA GLU A 8 -5.77 -24.46 -20.20
C GLU A 8 -6.22 -23.69 -18.94
N VAL A 9 -5.29 -23.07 -18.19
CA VAL A 9 -5.65 -22.28 -17.00
C VAL A 9 -6.49 -21.05 -17.40
N PRO A 10 -7.67 -20.85 -16.81
CA PRO A 10 -8.52 -19.70 -17.12
C PRO A 10 -7.81 -18.36 -16.92
N ALA A 11 -8.08 -17.40 -17.80
CA ALA A 11 -7.68 -16.02 -17.59
C ALA A 11 -8.42 -15.46 -16.37
N SER A 12 -7.73 -14.62 -15.58
CA SER A 12 -8.38 -13.98 -14.43
C SER A 12 -9.23 -12.79 -14.88
N LEU A 13 -10.40 -12.65 -14.26
CA LEU A 13 -11.34 -11.52 -14.43
C LEU A 13 -10.67 -10.15 -14.22
N ASN A 14 -9.61 -10.08 -13.41
CA ASN A 14 -8.91 -8.84 -13.10
C ASN A 14 -7.75 -8.50 -14.06
N GLY A 15 -7.62 -9.23 -15.18
CA GLY A 15 -6.54 -9.07 -16.16
C GLY A 15 -5.18 -9.62 -15.69
N SER A 16 -5.15 -10.47 -14.65
CA SER A 16 -3.94 -11.24 -14.34
C SER A 16 -3.88 -12.47 -15.22
N ILE A 17 -2.66 -12.99 -15.38
CA ILE A 17 -2.41 -14.23 -16.09
C ILE A 17 -1.99 -15.24 -15.00
N PRO A 18 -2.92 -15.99 -14.41
CA PRO A 18 -2.62 -16.86 -13.26
C PRO A 18 -1.57 -17.91 -13.60
N SER A 19 -1.52 -18.36 -14.85
CA SER A 19 -0.59 -19.37 -15.37
C SER A 19 0.89 -18.94 -15.35
N LYS A 20 1.18 -17.64 -15.15
CA LYS A 20 2.57 -17.18 -14.91
C LYS A 20 3.14 -17.67 -13.57
N GLU A 21 2.28 -18.03 -12.62
CA GLU A 21 2.68 -18.58 -11.34
C GLU A 21 2.49 -20.11 -11.36
N ILE A 22 3.60 -20.85 -11.30
CA ILE A 22 3.58 -22.32 -11.37
C ILE A 22 2.68 -22.94 -10.29
N ALA A 23 2.62 -22.34 -9.10
CA ALA A 23 1.74 -22.78 -8.02
C ALA A 23 0.26 -22.78 -8.43
N ASN A 24 -0.19 -21.77 -9.19
CA ASN A 24 -1.57 -21.71 -9.66
C ASN A 24 -1.86 -22.81 -10.69
N VAL A 25 -0.90 -23.09 -11.59
CA VAL A 25 -1.03 -24.18 -12.57
C VAL A 25 -1.13 -25.53 -11.84
N PHE A 26 -0.30 -25.74 -10.82
CA PHE A 26 -0.33 -26.94 -10.00
C PHE A 26 -1.67 -27.12 -9.27
N ILE A 27 -2.14 -26.08 -8.56
CA ILE A 27 -3.42 -26.11 -7.83
C ILE A 27 -4.59 -26.36 -8.77
N TRP A 28 -4.65 -25.62 -9.89
CA TRP A 28 -5.72 -25.78 -10.88
C TRP A 28 -5.73 -27.18 -11.50
N SER A 29 -4.57 -27.79 -11.72
CA SER A 29 -4.47 -29.14 -12.29
C SER A 29 -5.13 -30.21 -11.42
N ALA A 30 -5.10 -30.08 -10.09
CA ALA A 30 -5.78 -30.97 -9.17
C ALA A 30 -7.30 -30.94 -9.38
N PHE A 31 -7.88 -29.73 -9.46
CA PHE A 31 -9.30 -29.55 -9.75
C PHE A 31 -9.71 -30.08 -11.13
N ARG A 32 -8.84 -29.91 -12.14
CA ARG A 32 -9.14 -30.29 -13.52
C ARG A 32 -9.01 -31.80 -13.78
N TYR A 33 -7.97 -32.44 -13.26
CA TYR A 33 -7.58 -33.79 -13.69
C TYR A 33 -7.66 -34.87 -12.59
N TYR A 34 -7.79 -34.50 -11.31
CA TYR A 34 -7.69 -35.46 -10.21
C TYR A 34 -8.97 -35.59 -9.39
N LEU A 35 -9.78 -34.53 -9.29
CA LEU A 35 -11.13 -34.63 -8.74
C LEU A 35 -12.09 -35.19 -9.79
N ARG A 36 -12.46 -36.48 -9.67
CA ARG A 36 -13.23 -37.25 -10.65
C ARG A 36 -14.63 -37.61 -10.18
N GLN A 37 -14.82 -37.79 -8.88
CA GLN A 37 -16.09 -38.19 -8.27
C GLN A 37 -16.57 -37.12 -7.26
N PRO A 38 -17.88 -36.97 -7.03
CA PRO A 38 -18.39 -35.97 -6.08
C PRO A 38 -17.88 -36.14 -4.65
N THR A 39 -17.49 -37.37 -4.26
CA THR A 39 -16.89 -37.69 -2.97
C THR A 39 -15.43 -37.28 -2.84
N ASP A 40 -14.77 -36.94 -3.96
CA ASP A 40 -13.38 -36.53 -3.92
C ASP A 40 -13.25 -35.17 -3.24
N SER A 41 -12.16 -34.99 -2.50
CA SER A 41 -11.86 -33.75 -1.80
C SER A 41 -10.42 -33.34 -2.04
N TYR A 42 -10.15 -32.05 -1.98
CA TYR A 42 -8.81 -31.50 -2.15
C TYR A 42 -8.50 -30.51 -1.03
N VAL A 43 -7.41 -30.78 -0.30
CA VAL A 43 -6.85 -29.85 0.68
C VAL A 43 -5.72 -29.06 0.03
N VAL A 44 -5.87 -27.74 -0.01
CA VAL A 44 -4.92 -26.83 -0.62
C VAL A 44 -4.23 -26.00 0.44
N PHE A 45 -2.91 -26.17 0.57
CA PHE A 45 -2.05 -25.28 1.34
C PHE A 45 -1.39 -24.27 0.40
N SER A 46 -1.91 -23.04 0.38
CA SER A 46 -1.45 -22.00 -0.56
C SER A 46 -1.92 -20.60 -0.14
N PRO A 47 -1.30 -19.50 -0.61
CA PRO A 47 -1.88 -18.16 -0.49
C PRO A 47 -3.30 -18.10 -1.07
N SER A 48 -4.17 -17.27 -0.50
CA SER A 48 -5.58 -17.15 -0.92
C SER A 48 -5.81 -16.69 -2.35
N LYS A 49 -4.76 -16.12 -2.97
CA LYS A 49 -4.75 -15.51 -4.30
C LYS A 49 -5.41 -16.35 -5.40
N TYR A 50 -5.25 -17.68 -5.35
CA TYR A 50 -5.79 -18.57 -6.39
C TYR A 50 -7.33 -18.56 -6.45
N PHE A 51 -8.01 -18.40 -5.31
CA PHE A 51 -9.48 -18.34 -5.28
C PHE A 51 -10.01 -16.92 -5.17
N ASN A 52 -9.40 -16.05 -4.36
CA ASN A 52 -9.97 -14.72 -4.10
C ASN A 52 -9.66 -13.67 -5.19
N GLN A 53 -8.55 -13.82 -5.91
CA GLN A 53 -8.14 -12.88 -6.96
C GLN A 53 -8.18 -13.53 -8.35
N HIS A 54 -7.77 -14.79 -8.45
CA HIS A 54 -7.68 -15.48 -9.73
C HIS A 54 -8.93 -16.27 -10.11
N HIS A 55 -9.81 -16.58 -9.14
CA HIS A 55 -11.07 -17.30 -9.36
C HIS A 55 -10.83 -18.67 -10.05
N LEU A 56 -9.79 -19.40 -9.64
CA LEU A 56 -9.39 -20.67 -10.28
C LEU A 56 -10.24 -21.88 -9.85
N VAL A 57 -11.19 -21.69 -8.94
CA VAL A 57 -11.98 -22.76 -8.34
C VAL A 57 -13.43 -22.30 -8.15
N GLU A 58 -14.37 -23.12 -8.62
CA GLU A 58 -15.83 -22.99 -8.40
C GLU A 58 -16.37 -24.26 -7.70
N LYS A 59 -15.62 -24.74 -6.72
CA LYS A 59 -15.94 -25.94 -5.94
C LYS A 59 -16.46 -25.55 -4.57
N LYS A 60 -17.20 -26.46 -3.94
CA LYS A 60 -17.77 -26.27 -2.61
C LYS A 60 -16.67 -26.10 -1.57
N TYR A 61 -16.67 -24.94 -0.95
CA TYR A 61 -15.84 -24.67 0.22
C TYR A 61 -16.40 -25.42 1.43
N VAL A 62 -15.58 -26.27 2.05
CA VAL A 62 -16.00 -27.06 3.23
C VAL A 62 -15.51 -26.40 4.51
N ARG A 63 -14.20 -26.14 4.60
CA ARG A 63 -13.56 -25.56 5.79
C ARG A 63 -12.20 -24.98 5.41
N GLY A 64 -11.71 -24.04 6.21
CA GLY A 64 -10.39 -23.50 5.99
C GLY A 64 -9.79 -22.86 7.23
N PHE A 65 -8.47 -22.79 7.21
CA PHE A 65 -7.64 -22.25 8.27
C PHE A 65 -6.75 -21.16 7.73
N LEU A 66 -6.52 -20.13 8.54
CA LEU A 66 -5.53 -19.11 8.30
C LEU A 66 -4.41 -19.26 9.32
N VAL A 67 -3.18 -19.40 8.82
CA VAL A 67 -1.98 -19.49 9.67
C VAL A 67 -0.90 -18.51 9.21
N ASN A 68 0.03 -18.21 10.11
CA ASN A 68 1.17 -17.36 9.79
C ASN A 68 2.25 -18.14 9.04
N ARG A 69 2.52 -17.74 7.79
CA ARG A 69 3.52 -18.41 6.94
C ARG A 69 4.96 -18.35 7.48
N ARG A 70 5.21 -17.49 8.48
CA ARG A 70 6.52 -17.34 9.14
C ARG A 70 7.00 -18.65 9.77
N HIS A 71 6.08 -19.51 10.22
CA HIS A 71 6.41 -20.77 10.89
C HIS A 71 6.85 -21.91 9.95
N PHE A 72 6.84 -21.66 8.64
CA PHE A 72 7.28 -22.64 7.65
C PHE A 72 8.67 -22.25 7.15
N HIS A 73 8.77 -21.32 6.20
CA HIS A 73 10.06 -20.91 5.61
C HIS A 73 10.13 -19.42 5.23
N ALA A 74 9.22 -18.59 5.75
CA ALA A 74 9.16 -17.18 5.38
C ALA A 74 9.74 -16.26 6.46
N THR A 75 10.48 -15.23 6.06
CA THR A 75 11.02 -14.22 6.98
C THR A 75 9.99 -13.18 7.42
N LYS A 76 8.91 -13.01 6.65
CA LYS A 76 7.88 -11.99 6.87
C LYS A 76 6.55 -12.65 7.21
N ASP A 77 5.92 -12.16 8.28
CA ASP A 77 4.56 -12.52 8.66
C ASP A 77 3.58 -12.20 7.54
N ALA A 78 2.84 -13.22 7.10
CA ALA A 78 1.73 -13.11 6.16
C ALA A 78 0.85 -14.35 6.28
N GLY A 79 -0.44 -14.18 5.98
CA GLY A 79 -1.40 -15.26 5.97
C GLY A 79 -1.09 -16.26 4.87
N ILE A 80 -1.20 -17.54 5.20
CA ILE A 80 -1.32 -18.63 4.25
C ILE A 80 -2.52 -19.48 4.64
N THR A 81 -3.22 -20.00 3.64
CA THR A 81 -4.49 -20.70 3.86
C THR A 81 -4.30 -22.21 3.71
N ILE A 82 -5.05 -22.97 4.50
CA ILE A 82 -5.29 -24.40 4.30
C ILE A 82 -6.79 -24.52 4.04
N VAL A 83 -7.20 -24.92 2.84
CA VAL A 83 -8.62 -24.98 2.48
C VAL A 83 -9.00 -26.38 2.01
N LEU A 84 -10.05 -26.93 2.59
CA LEU A 84 -10.71 -28.15 2.15
C LEU A 84 -11.83 -27.81 1.16
N TRP A 85 -11.70 -28.34 -0.05
CA TRP A 85 -12.70 -28.28 -1.10
C TRP A 85 -13.32 -29.65 -1.34
N ALA A 86 -14.64 -29.72 -1.46
CA ALA A 86 -15.34 -30.89 -1.95
C ALA A 86 -15.55 -30.77 -3.46
N ASN A 87 -15.55 -31.88 -4.19
CA ASN A 87 -15.82 -31.91 -5.63
C ASN A 87 -17.31 -31.76 -5.98
N GLU A 88 -17.97 -30.80 -5.34
CA GLU A 88 -19.31 -30.33 -5.66
C GLU A 88 -19.19 -28.92 -6.25
N GLU A 89 -19.98 -28.58 -7.26
CA GLU A 89 -19.96 -27.24 -7.85
C GLU A 89 -20.61 -26.22 -6.90
N GLU A 90 -19.94 -25.09 -6.67
CA GLU A 90 -20.47 -23.96 -5.90
C GLU A 90 -20.10 -22.65 -6.62
N LYS A 91 -21.04 -22.11 -7.40
CA LYS A 91 -20.82 -20.91 -8.19
C LYS A 91 -21.17 -19.66 -7.40
N GLY A 92 -20.42 -18.58 -7.65
CA GLY A 92 -20.74 -17.26 -7.12
C GLY A 92 -20.40 -17.04 -5.63
N ARG A 93 -19.69 -17.97 -4.99
CA ARG A 93 -19.17 -17.73 -3.63
C ARG A 93 -18.16 -16.61 -3.63
N THR A 94 -18.39 -15.60 -2.79
CA THR A 94 -17.52 -14.42 -2.66
C THR A 94 -16.82 -14.33 -1.31
N GLU A 95 -17.14 -15.20 -0.36
CA GLU A 95 -16.66 -15.14 1.03
C GLU A 95 -16.17 -16.50 1.52
N TYR A 96 -15.02 -16.47 2.20
CA TYR A 96 -14.29 -17.65 2.64
C TYR A 96 -13.85 -17.45 4.10
N PRO A 97 -14.67 -17.88 5.08
CA PRO A 97 -14.37 -17.72 6.51
C PRO A 97 -13.33 -18.74 6.96
N LEU A 98 -12.20 -18.28 7.46
CA LEU A 98 -11.06 -19.11 7.86
C LEU A 98 -10.85 -19.05 9.38
N GLU A 99 -10.76 -20.20 10.04
CA GLU A 99 -10.36 -20.26 11.45
C GLU A 99 -8.90 -19.84 11.60
N MET A 100 -8.66 -18.82 12.43
CA MET A 100 -7.33 -18.24 12.60
C MET A 100 -6.55 -18.91 13.72
N PHE A 101 -5.32 -19.31 13.39
CA PHE A 101 -4.37 -19.82 14.36
C PHE A 101 -2.98 -19.23 14.15
N ASP A 102 -2.23 -19.16 15.24
CA ASP A 102 -0.81 -18.80 15.26
C ASP A 102 -0.07 -19.75 16.21
N ILE A 103 1.26 -19.71 16.17
CA ILE A 103 2.12 -20.48 17.06
C ILE A 103 2.75 -19.52 18.07
N ASN A 104 2.55 -19.81 19.35
CA ASN A 104 3.09 -18.98 20.42
C ASN A 104 4.63 -19.17 20.56
N LYS A 105 5.24 -18.48 21.53
CA LYS A 105 6.70 -18.56 21.75
C LYS A 105 7.19 -19.92 22.28
N PHE A 106 6.29 -20.77 22.76
CA PHE A 106 6.56 -22.10 23.31
C PHE A 106 6.31 -23.22 22.29
N GLY A 107 5.75 -22.90 21.12
CA GLY A 107 5.42 -23.88 20.09
C GLY A 107 3.97 -24.35 20.12
N ASP A 108 3.13 -23.84 21.01
CA ASP A 108 1.72 -24.22 21.06
C ASP A 108 0.89 -23.48 20.02
N LEU A 109 -0.07 -24.20 19.44
CA LEU A 109 -1.10 -23.62 18.60
C LEU A 109 -2.07 -22.79 19.46
N ILE A 110 -2.27 -21.54 19.09
CA ILE A 110 -3.19 -20.63 19.77
C ILE A 110 -4.25 -20.11 18.79
N PRO A 111 -5.52 -19.99 19.21
CA PRO A 111 -6.52 -19.25 18.44
C PRO A 111 -6.09 -17.80 18.24
N GLY A 112 -6.28 -17.28 17.04
CA GLY A 112 -5.96 -15.91 16.70
C GLY A 112 -4.48 -15.68 16.37
N ALA A 113 -3.93 -14.54 16.81
CA ALA A 113 -2.54 -14.18 16.56
C ALA A 113 -1.79 -13.82 17.85
N LYS A 114 -0.48 -14.11 17.90
CA LYS A 114 0.38 -13.71 19.03
C LYS A 114 0.44 -12.19 19.20
N LYS A 115 0.38 -11.43 18.10
CA LYS A 115 0.43 -9.97 18.09
C LYS A 115 -0.98 -9.40 18.24
N ALA A 116 -1.19 -8.52 19.21
CA ALA A 116 -2.46 -7.83 19.42
C ALA A 116 -2.91 -6.97 18.21
N GLY A 117 -4.20 -6.65 18.18
CA GLY A 117 -4.84 -5.79 17.19
C GLY A 117 -5.48 -6.55 16.04
N TRP A 118 -5.57 -7.88 16.13
CA TRP A 118 -6.38 -8.69 15.21
C TRP A 118 -7.86 -8.64 15.61
N GLU A 119 -8.15 -8.42 16.89
CA GLU A 119 -9.48 -8.37 17.49
C GLU A 119 -10.33 -7.22 16.93
N SER A 120 -9.68 -6.12 16.53
CA SER A 120 -10.31 -4.93 15.96
C SER A 120 -10.10 -4.81 14.45
N ALA A 121 -9.56 -5.84 13.80
CA ALA A 121 -9.36 -5.82 12.36
C ALA A 121 -10.70 -6.01 11.63
N GLY A 122 -10.97 -5.17 10.63
CA GLY A 122 -12.27 -5.14 9.93
C GLY A 122 -12.67 -6.41 9.18
N ASN A 123 -11.76 -7.38 9.04
CA ASN A 123 -12.00 -8.67 8.40
C ASN A 123 -11.99 -9.85 9.37
N VAL A 124 -12.06 -9.60 10.69
CA VAL A 124 -11.99 -10.62 11.73
C VAL A 124 -13.21 -10.53 12.64
N THR A 125 -13.82 -11.67 12.93
CA THR A 125 -14.93 -11.83 13.88
C THR A 125 -14.65 -12.98 14.84
N LEU A 126 -15.42 -13.07 15.93
CA LEU A 126 -15.42 -14.23 16.82
C LEU A 126 -16.67 -15.06 16.54
N ASP A 127 -16.50 -16.38 16.48
CA ASP A 127 -17.65 -17.30 16.46
C ASP A 127 -18.26 -17.46 17.88
N PRO A 128 -19.38 -18.20 18.05
CA PRO A 128 -20.00 -18.41 19.35
C PRO A 128 -19.11 -19.11 20.40
N THR A 129 -18.03 -19.78 19.99
CA THR A 129 -17.08 -20.43 20.91
C THR A 129 -15.92 -19.52 21.30
N GLY A 130 -15.86 -18.32 20.72
CA GLY A 130 -14.75 -17.38 20.86
C GLY A 130 -13.58 -17.66 19.91
N GLN A 131 -13.73 -18.56 18.93
CA GLN A 131 -12.72 -18.83 17.92
C GLN A 131 -12.66 -17.66 16.92
N PRO A 132 -11.48 -17.07 16.68
CA PRO A 132 -11.34 -16.02 15.68
C PRO A 132 -11.49 -16.57 14.25
N ILE A 133 -12.35 -15.91 13.48
CA ILE A 133 -12.63 -16.20 12.07
C ILE A 133 -12.20 -15.00 11.23
N VAL A 134 -11.34 -15.24 10.25
CA VAL A 134 -10.94 -14.25 9.25
C VAL A 134 -11.65 -14.51 7.94
N THR A 135 -12.39 -13.54 7.43
CA THR A 135 -13.08 -13.68 6.15
C THR A 135 -12.19 -13.17 5.02
N VAL A 136 -11.89 -14.05 4.05
CA VAL A 136 -11.30 -13.65 2.78
C VAL A 136 -12.43 -13.38 1.79
N HIS A 137 -12.40 -12.21 1.16
CA HIS A 137 -13.36 -11.84 0.13
C HIS A 137 -12.75 -11.94 -1.27
N THR A 138 -13.55 -12.33 -2.25
CA THR A 138 -13.17 -12.23 -3.67
C THR A 138 -13.14 -10.79 -4.14
N VAL A 139 -12.19 -10.50 -5.02
CA VAL A 139 -11.99 -9.19 -5.64
C VAL A 139 -11.83 -9.31 -7.15
N THR A 140 -12.34 -8.32 -7.89
CA THR A 140 -12.41 -8.37 -9.37
C THR A 140 -11.74 -7.18 -10.03
N LYS A 141 -11.82 -5.99 -9.44
CA LYS A 141 -11.29 -4.76 -10.02
C LYS A 141 -10.04 -4.30 -9.30
N ARG A 142 -8.99 -4.02 -10.07
CA ARG A 142 -7.75 -3.42 -9.58
C ARG A 142 -7.88 -1.90 -9.43
N LEU A 143 -7.04 -1.32 -8.56
CA LEU A 143 -6.89 0.13 -8.43
C LEU A 143 -6.56 0.84 -9.76
N SER A 144 -5.94 0.15 -10.72
CA SER A 144 -5.63 0.69 -12.06
C SER A 144 -6.86 1.04 -12.91
N THR A 145 -8.05 0.63 -12.49
CA THR A 145 -9.32 1.09 -13.08
C THR A 145 -9.63 2.54 -12.72
N LEU A 146 -9.08 3.05 -11.61
CA LEU A 146 -9.30 4.40 -11.09
C LEU A 146 -8.23 5.42 -11.53
N PHE A 147 -7.24 4.97 -12.30
CA PHE A 147 -6.13 5.82 -12.75
C PHE A 147 -6.60 6.89 -13.72
N ASP A 148 -5.97 8.06 -13.65
CA ASP A 148 -6.14 9.07 -14.69
C ASP A 148 -5.37 8.65 -15.95
N ARG A 149 -6.12 8.29 -17.00
CA ARG A 149 -5.57 7.84 -18.29
C ARG A 149 -5.48 8.97 -19.32
N ARG A 150 -5.79 10.21 -18.94
CA ARG A 150 -5.68 11.36 -19.86
C ARG A 150 -4.24 11.49 -20.32
N ARG A 151 -4.04 11.64 -21.63
CA ARG A 151 -2.74 11.98 -22.19
C ARG A 151 -2.30 13.34 -21.63
N PRO A 152 -1.08 13.48 -21.09
CA PRO A 152 -0.59 14.77 -20.65
C PRO A 152 -0.61 15.81 -21.77
N LYS A 153 -1.31 16.92 -21.53
CA LYS A 153 -1.18 18.14 -22.32
C LYS A 153 0.11 18.83 -21.84
N GLY A 154 1.18 18.76 -22.62
CA GLY A 154 2.50 19.31 -22.25
C GLY A 154 3.64 18.93 -23.21
N GLU A 155 4.61 19.83 -23.32
CA GLU A 155 5.48 20.04 -24.50
C GLU A 155 6.90 19.42 -24.38
N GLY A 156 7.24 18.74 -23.29
CA GLY A 156 8.62 18.29 -23.04
C GLY A 156 8.79 16.81 -22.67
N THR A 157 9.98 16.27 -22.97
CA THR A 157 10.48 14.99 -22.46
C THR A 157 10.80 15.15 -20.98
N GLY A 158 10.08 14.45 -20.10
CA GLY A 158 10.37 14.49 -18.66
C GLY A 158 11.59 13.65 -18.28
N ILE A 159 12.00 13.74 -17.02
CA ILE A 159 13.03 12.89 -16.41
C ILE A 159 12.42 11.75 -15.57
N ALA A 160 13.25 10.77 -15.24
CA ALA A 160 12.89 9.64 -14.39
C ALA A 160 13.57 9.72 -13.03
N CYS A 161 12.97 9.08 -12.03
CA CYS A 161 13.59 8.85 -10.73
C CYS A 161 13.60 7.36 -10.36
N VAL A 162 14.41 7.00 -9.37
CA VAL A 162 14.27 5.73 -8.65
C VAL A 162 13.14 5.83 -7.61
N PHE A 163 12.78 4.70 -7.00
CA PHE A 163 11.69 4.59 -6.02
C PHE A 163 11.83 5.45 -4.76
N ASN A 164 12.94 6.18 -4.58
CA ASN A 164 13.18 7.11 -3.48
C ASN A 164 13.05 8.60 -3.90
N GLY A 165 12.65 8.86 -5.15
CA GLY A 165 12.49 10.21 -5.68
C GLY A 165 13.77 10.89 -6.14
N THR A 166 14.93 10.22 -6.08
CA THR A 166 16.19 10.71 -6.67
C THR A 166 16.17 10.47 -8.18
N GLU A 167 16.59 11.48 -8.95
CA GLU A 167 16.76 11.37 -10.41
C GLU A 167 17.67 10.20 -10.81
N THR A 168 17.40 9.62 -11.98
CA THR A 168 18.20 8.52 -12.53
C THR A 168 18.27 8.59 -14.04
N ASP A 169 19.40 8.13 -14.57
CA ASP A 169 19.70 7.87 -15.97
C ASP A 169 19.21 6.51 -16.48
N ARG A 170 18.66 5.66 -15.60
CA ARG A 170 18.13 4.35 -15.97
C ARG A 170 17.07 4.48 -17.06
N LYS A 171 17.14 3.58 -18.06
CA LYS A 171 16.17 3.53 -19.15
C LYS A 171 14.75 3.38 -18.59
N PRO A 172 13.84 4.33 -18.87
CA PRO A 172 12.47 4.27 -18.38
C PRO A 172 11.66 3.23 -19.18
N LEU A 173 10.75 2.54 -18.50
CA LEU A 173 9.79 1.61 -19.10
C LEU A 173 8.48 2.29 -19.54
N ILE A 174 8.36 3.59 -19.28
CA ILE A 174 7.20 4.42 -19.64
C ILE A 174 7.65 5.70 -20.34
N THR A 175 6.77 6.30 -21.12
CA THR A 175 7.04 7.60 -21.74
C THR A 175 7.03 8.70 -20.67
N LEU A 176 8.19 9.34 -20.48
CA LEU A 176 8.36 10.41 -19.52
C LEU A 176 7.74 11.72 -20.04
N LYS A 177 7.03 12.42 -19.16
CA LYS A 177 6.33 13.67 -19.48
C LYS A 177 6.57 14.72 -18.41
N HIS A 178 6.75 15.94 -18.86
CA HIS A 178 6.79 17.14 -18.03
C HIS A 178 5.65 18.09 -18.44
N SER A 179 4.96 18.67 -17.47
CA SER A 179 3.94 19.70 -17.67
C SER A 179 3.70 20.45 -16.37
N LYS A 180 3.32 21.73 -16.44
CA LYS A 180 2.91 22.54 -15.28
C LYS A 180 1.67 21.97 -14.59
N ASP A 181 0.85 21.20 -15.29
CA ASP A 181 -0.32 20.50 -14.74
C ASP A 181 0.04 19.27 -13.89
N ILE A 182 1.18 18.64 -14.17
CA ILE A 182 1.62 17.44 -13.45
C ILE A 182 2.26 17.84 -12.13
N ILE A 183 1.69 17.38 -11.02
CA ILE A 183 2.16 17.68 -9.66
C ILE A 183 2.87 16.48 -8.99
N GLY A 184 2.73 15.29 -9.56
CA GLY A 184 3.37 14.08 -9.06
C GLY A 184 3.12 12.87 -9.96
N PHE A 185 3.65 11.73 -9.55
CA PHE A 185 3.46 10.43 -10.18
C PHE A 185 3.18 9.40 -9.09
N LEU A 186 2.10 8.64 -9.25
CA LEU A 186 1.67 7.64 -8.29
C LEU A 186 1.67 6.26 -8.95
N VAL A 187 2.51 5.36 -8.44
CA VAL A 187 2.39 3.92 -8.64
C VAL A 187 1.42 3.38 -7.60
N ALA A 188 0.42 2.61 -8.03
CA ALA A 188 -0.56 1.96 -7.15
C ALA A 188 -0.92 0.58 -7.72
N GLU A 189 0.09 -0.29 -7.78
CA GLU A 189 0.01 -1.63 -8.33
C GLU A 189 -0.27 -2.68 -7.26
N LYS A 190 -0.67 -3.86 -7.74
CA LYS A 190 -0.95 -5.10 -6.99
C LYS A 190 -2.10 -4.97 -5.99
N MET A 191 -2.85 -6.05 -5.84
CA MET A 191 -3.94 -6.11 -4.87
C MET A 191 -3.42 -6.49 -3.48
N SER A 192 -2.35 -7.28 -3.40
CA SER A 192 -1.70 -7.65 -2.13
C SER A 192 -0.91 -6.50 -1.48
N PHE A 193 -0.61 -6.68 -0.18
CA PHE A 193 0.35 -5.89 0.60
C PHE A 193 1.79 -6.47 0.58
N ASP A 194 2.12 -7.30 -0.41
CA ASP A 194 3.48 -7.77 -0.60
C ASP A 194 4.35 -6.73 -1.31
N ASN A 195 5.49 -6.42 -0.69
CA ASN A 195 6.46 -5.43 -1.19
C ASN A 195 5.81 -4.08 -1.50
N THR A 196 4.98 -3.61 -0.57
CA THR A 196 4.20 -2.38 -0.64
C THR A 196 5.03 -1.14 -1.01
N ASP A 197 6.29 -1.05 -0.58
CA ASP A 197 7.19 0.06 -0.96
C ASP A 197 7.62 0.10 -2.43
N LEU A 198 7.45 -1.01 -3.15
CA LEU A 198 7.63 -1.08 -4.61
C LEU A 198 6.28 -0.97 -5.33
N ALA A 199 5.21 -1.46 -4.72
CA ALA A 199 3.87 -1.51 -5.32
C ALA A 199 3.07 -0.22 -5.13
N THR A 200 3.46 0.64 -4.18
CA THR A 200 2.85 1.97 -4.01
C THR A 200 3.89 3.02 -3.71
N VAL A 201 4.07 3.93 -4.67
CA VAL A 201 5.18 4.86 -4.72
C VAL A 201 4.65 6.21 -5.19
N LEU A 202 4.92 7.24 -4.41
CA LEU A 202 4.54 8.61 -4.75
C LEU A 202 5.80 9.46 -4.88
N THR A 203 6.03 10.02 -6.07
CA THR A 203 7.22 10.80 -6.42
C THR A 203 6.83 12.05 -7.19
N ARG A 204 7.75 13.03 -7.26
CA ARG A 204 7.50 14.27 -8.00
C ARG A 204 7.47 14.07 -9.52
N VAL A 205 8.33 13.18 -10.02
CA VAL A 205 8.43 12.77 -11.42
C VAL A 205 8.17 11.27 -11.55
N ALA A 206 8.06 10.77 -12.77
CA ALA A 206 7.84 9.35 -13.02
C ALA A 206 9.02 8.50 -12.52
N VAL A 207 8.72 7.32 -11.96
CA VAL A 207 9.76 6.34 -11.66
C VAL A 207 10.15 5.57 -12.93
N TYR A 208 11.43 5.21 -13.07
CA TYR A 208 11.92 4.53 -14.28
C TYR A 208 11.17 3.21 -14.57
N ASN A 209 10.77 2.47 -13.53
CA ASN A 209 9.93 1.27 -13.62
C ASN A 209 8.49 1.59 -13.19
N GLY A 210 7.84 2.52 -13.91
CA GLY A 210 6.52 3.08 -13.55
C GLY A 210 5.32 2.47 -14.27
N THR A 211 5.39 1.23 -14.76
CA THR A 211 4.42 0.62 -15.68
C THR A 211 2.97 0.61 -15.19
N GLY A 212 2.72 0.52 -13.88
CA GLY A 212 1.40 0.65 -13.26
C GLY A 212 1.29 1.87 -12.34
N GLY A 213 1.96 2.94 -12.74
CA GLY A 213 1.68 4.28 -12.23
C GLY A 213 1.01 5.18 -13.24
N PHE A 214 0.63 6.36 -12.77
CA PHE A 214 0.01 7.42 -13.57
C PHE A 214 0.37 8.80 -13.00
N TYR A 215 0.22 9.82 -13.83
CA TYR A 215 0.50 11.20 -13.43
C TYR A 215 -0.65 11.77 -12.60
N LEU A 216 -0.31 12.41 -11.49
CA LEU A 216 -1.24 13.22 -10.69
C LEU A 216 -1.32 14.62 -11.30
N ARG A 217 -2.54 15.08 -11.56
CA ARG A 217 -2.82 16.37 -12.19
C ARG A 217 -3.44 17.33 -11.22
N ARG A 218 -3.15 18.62 -11.42
CA ARG A 218 -3.57 19.68 -10.51
C ARG A 218 -5.09 19.72 -10.32
N ASP A 219 -5.86 19.41 -11.35
CA ASP A 219 -7.31 19.50 -11.37
C ASP A 219 -8.03 18.34 -10.66
N ASN A 220 -7.39 17.18 -10.49
CA ASN A 220 -8.08 15.99 -9.95
C ASN A 220 -7.27 15.15 -8.94
N TYR A 221 -6.05 15.54 -8.58
CA TYR A 221 -5.18 14.70 -7.75
C TYR A 221 -5.82 14.25 -6.43
N MET A 222 -6.69 15.06 -5.82
CA MET A 222 -7.32 14.74 -4.54
C MET A 222 -8.12 13.43 -4.60
N THR A 223 -8.87 13.19 -5.68
CA THR A 223 -9.64 11.94 -5.87
C THR A 223 -8.74 10.73 -6.14
N LYS A 224 -7.44 10.95 -6.34
CA LYS A 224 -6.44 9.90 -6.60
C LYS A 224 -5.60 9.56 -5.38
N LEU A 225 -5.56 10.44 -4.38
CA LEU A 225 -4.81 10.21 -3.13
C LEU A 225 -5.28 8.98 -2.35
N PRO A 226 -6.56 8.58 -2.33
CA PRO A 226 -6.98 7.34 -1.68
C PRO A 226 -6.22 6.09 -2.17
N LEU A 227 -5.76 6.09 -3.43
CA LEU A 227 -4.97 5.00 -4.01
C LEU A 227 -3.57 4.89 -3.38
N PHE A 228 -2.97 6.01 -3.00
CA PHE A 228 -1.73 6.04 -2.24
C PHE A 228 -1.97 5.58 -0.80
N VAL A 229 -3.02 6.12 -0.17
CA VAL A 229 -3.31 5.94 1.25
C VAL A 229 -3.73 4.51 1.57
N VAL A 230 -4.52 3.85 0.71
CA VAL A 230 -4.87 2.43 0.86
C VAL A 230 -3.60 1.56 0.80
N GLY A 231 -2.65 1.93 -0.05
CA GLY A 231 -1.35 1.28 -0.14
C GLY A 231 -0.44 1.54 1.04
N ARG A 232 -0.82 2.35 2.03
CA ARG A 232 -0.08 2.56 3.28
C ARG A 232 -0.76 1.94 4.50
N PHE A 233 -1.82 1.16 4.30
CA PHE A 233 -2.49 0.46 5.39
C PHE A 233 -1.51 -0.46 6.15
N PRO A 234 -1.48 -0.40 7.50
CA PRO A 234 -0.54 -1.19 8.29
C PRO A 234 -0.79 -2.70 8.12
N SER A 235 0.16 -3.37 7.45
CA SER A 235 0.10 -4.81 7.15
C SER A 235 1.30 -5.59 7.70
N GLU A 236 2.35 -4.90 8.14
CA GLU A 236 3.57 -5.54 8.63
C GLU A 236 3.37 -6.22 9.99
N GLY A 237 3.81 -7.47 10.09
CA GLY A 237 3.60 -8.29 11.28
C GLY A 237 2.13 -8.68 11.52
N ARG A 238 1.23 -8.46 10.56
CA ARG A 238 -0.21 -8.73 10.68
C ARG A 238 -0.63 -9.75 9.61
N PHE A 239 -0.46 -11.04 9.91
CA PHE A 239 -0.74 -12.11 8.93
C PHE A 239 -2.24 -12.23 8.59
N TRP A 240 -3.13 -11.74 9.46
CA TRP A 240 -4.56 -11.59 9.21
C TRP A 240 -4.91 -10.47 8.21
N ILE A 241 -3.95 -9.60 7.89
CA ILE A 241 -4.08 -8.57 6.85
C ILE A 241 -3.26 -8.97 5.62
N ARG A 242 -1.95 -9.14 5.81
CA ARG A 242 -1.02 -9.38 4.70
C ARG A 242 -1.20 -10.78 4.16
N GLY A 243 -1.56 -10.92 2.88
CA GLY A 243 -1.85 -12.21 2.26
C GLY A 243 -3.33 -12.62 2.35
N VAL A 244 -4.15 -11.80 3.00
CA VAL A 244 -5.59 -12.02 3.20
C VAL A 244 -6.37 -10.88 2.55
N VAL A 245 -6.15 -9.67 3.03
CA VAL A 245 -6.84 -8.45 2.59
C VAL A 245 -6.23 -7.91 1.31
N SER A 246 -7.10 -7.51 0.39
CA SER A 246 -6.78 -6.98 -0.92
C SER A 246 -7.15 -5.50 -1.03
N ARG A 247 -6.27 -4.74 -1.69
CA ARG A 247 -6.54 -3.40 -2.17
C ARG A 247 -7.21 -3.49 -3.53
N ASN A 248 -8.39 -2.92 -3.66
CA ASN A 248 -9.23 -3.15 -4.83
C ASN A 248 -10.08 -1.91 -5.17
N ALA A 249 -10.78 -1.98 -6.30
CA ALA A 249 -11.68 -0.94 -6.78
C ALA A 249 -13.04 -1.53 -7.21
N ASP A 250 -13.51 -2.60 -6.56
CA ASP A 250 -14.77 -3.26 -6.90
C ASP A 250 -15.93 -2.24 -6.88
N ASN A 251 -15.92 -1.36 -5.89
CA ASN A 251 -16.89 -0.28 -5.67
C ASN A 251 -16.60 1.02 -6.46
N GLY A 252 -15.64 0.99 -7.39
CA GLY A 252 -15.30 2.15 -8.21
C GLY A 252 -14.77 3.31 -7.37
N ASP A 253 -15.23 4.53 -7.68
CA ASP A 253 -14.81 5.78 -7.08
C ASP A 253 -15.87 6.39 -6.16
N ASN A 254 -16.70 5.54 -5.53
CA ASN A 254 -17.77 5.94 -4.60
C ASN A 254 -17.34 6.88 -3.46
N PHE A 255 -16.05 6.88 -3.12
CA PHE A 255 -15.43 7.76 -2.13
C PHE A 255 -15.19 9.20 -2.62
N SER A 256 -15.30 9.46 -3.94
CA SER A 256 -14.88 10.74 -4.54
C SER A 256 -15.77 11.93 -4.15
N ALA A 257 -16.99 11.66 -3.67
CA ALA A 257 -17.90 12.69 -3.17
C ALA A 257 -17.67 13.05 -1.68
N ASP A 258 -16.94 12.22 -0.91
CA ASP A 258 -16.65 12.52 0.50
C ASP A 258 -15.45 13.46 0.61
N ALA A 259 -15.75 14.76 0.63
CA ALA A 259 -14.76 15.82 0.79
C ALA A 259 -13.92 15.68 2.08
N ASP A 260 -14.50 15.16 3.17
CA ASP A 260 -13.77 14.96 4.42
C ASP A 260 -12.79 13.80 4.30
N PHE A 261 -13.16 12.69 3.65
CA PHE A 261 -12.23 11.61 3.37
C PHE A 261 -11.09 12.04 2.45
N LEU A 262 -11.39 12.80 1.39
CA LEU A 262 -10.36 13.32 0.48
C LEU A 262 -9.43 14.30 1.19
N LYS A 263 -9.94 15.14 2.09
CA LYS A 263 -9.14 16.00 2.99
C LYS A 263 -8.24 15.15 3.88
N SER A 264 -8.74 14.10 4.52
CA SER A 264 -7.92 13.22 5.34
C SER A 264 -6.82 12.54 4.53
N CYS A 265 -7.12 12.09 3.32
CA CYS A 265 -6.14 11.53 2.41
C CYS A 265 -5.08 12.57 1.99
N LEU A 266 -5.46 13.83 1.75
CA LEU A 266 -4.54 14.93 1.45
C LEU A 266 -3.56 15.17 2.60
N ILE A 267 -4.09 15.32 3.82
CA ILE A 267 -3.30 15.59 5.02
C ILE A 267 -2.30 14.45 5.25
N TYR A 268 -2.78 13.20 5.27
CA TYR A 268 -1.89 12.06 5.45
C TYR A 268 -0.84 11.97 4.34
N THR A 269 -1.23 12.13 3.07
CA THR A 269 -0.29 12.03 1.95
C THR A 269 0.86 13.05 2.07
N CYS A 270 0.56 14.28 2.46
CA CYS A 270 1.57 15.34 2.57
C CYS A 270 2.49 15.16 3.81
N LEU A 271 2.02 14.43 4.83
CA LEU A 271 2.75 14.23 6.09
C LEU A 271 3.35 12.82 6.25
N ALA A 272 3.01 11.90 5.36
CA ALA A 272 3.55 10.55 5.37
C ALA A 272 5.02 10.55 4.91
N TYR A 273 5.88 9.88 5.68
CA TYR A 273 7.27 9.62 5.28
C TYR A 273 7.39 8.88 3.93
N HIS A 274 6.35 8.14 3.54
CA HIS A 274 6.32 7.39 2.28
C HIS A 274 5.99 8.25 1.05
N ASN A 275 5.61 9.51 1.23
CA ASN A 275 5.54 10.46 0.12
C ASN A 275 6.96 10.92 -0.22
N LYS A 276 7.51 10.33 -1.27
CA LYS A 276 8.89 10.52 -1.70
C LYS A 276 8.98 11.58 -2.80
N SER A 277 8.00 12.47 -2.87
CA SER A 277 8.08 13.67 -3.69
C SER A 277 9.13 14.60 -3.11
N ARG A 278 10.07 15.02 -3.96
CA ARG A 278 11.20 15.88 -3.58
C ARG A 278 11.24 17.11 -4.47
N SER A 279 11.72 18.20 -3.90
CA SER A 279 12.14 19.38 -4.65
C SER A 279 13.61 19.26 -5.06
N PHE A 280 13.90 19.38 -6.35
CA PHE A 280 15.26 19.31 -6.90
C PHE A 280 15.35 19.97 -8.27
N ARG A 281 16.58 20.29 -8.70
CA ARG A 281 16.86 20.73 -10.07
C ARG A 281 17.24 19.50 -10.88
N GLY A 282 16.48 19.22 -11.95
CA GLY A 282 16.73 18.07 -12.81
C GLY A 282 17.95 18.28 -13.73
N SER A 283 18.46 17.18 -14.29
CA SER A 283 19.50 17.21 -15.34
C SER A 283 19.05 17.93 -16.62
N ASP A 284 17.73 18.02 -16.83
CA ASP A 284 17.07 18.82 -17.87
C ASP A 284 17.09 20.34 -17.59
N GLY A 285 17.68 20.77 -16.47
CA GLY A 285 17.75 22.16 -16.04
C GLY A 285 16.48 22.70 -15.40
N VAL A 286 15.40 21.89 -15.33
CA VAL A 286 14.10 22.29 -14.79
C VAL A 286 14.09 22.19 -13.26
N GLU A 287 13.48 23.17 -12.61
CA GLU A 287 13.23 23.14 -11.15
C GLU A 287 11.93 22.37 -10.85
N TYR A 288 12.07 21.14 -10.38
CA TYR A 288 10.96 20.34 -9.89
C TYR A 288 10.71 20.68 -8.42
N ARG A 289 9.57 21.29 -8.13
CA ARG A 289 9.13 21.54 -6.74
C ARG A 289 8.17 20.47 -6.26
N ASN A 290 8.27 20.09 -4.99
CA ASN A 290 7.27 19.25 -4.35
C ASN A 290 5.96 20.03 -4.18
N GLU A 291 4.93 19.62 -4.92
CA GLU A 291 3.60 20.24 -4.86
C GLU A 291 2.67 19.52 -3.85
N LEU A 292 3.10 18.37 -3.31
CA LEU A 292 2.38 17.51 -2.36
C LEU A 292 3.00 17.59 -0.96
N CYS A 293 3.12 18.82 -0.45
CA CYS A 293 3.60 19.11 0.91
C CYS A 293 2.97 20.41 1.43
N PHE A 294 3.12 20.67 2.74
CA PHE A 294 2.60 21.87 3.40
C PHE A 294 3.71 22.85 3.81
N ASP A 295 4.79 22.93 3.04
CA ASP A 295 5.84 23.93 3.24
C ASP A 295 5.49 25.24 2.53
N GLY A 296 5.03 26.21 3.32
CA GLY A 296 4.58 27.52 2.83
C GLY A 296 3.19 27.48 2.18
N LYS A 297 2.94 28.44 1.27
CA LYS A 297 1.64 28.63 0.60
C LYS A 297 1.68 28.36 -0.92
N ALA A 298 2.86 28.10 -1.47
CA ALA A 298 3.05 27.92 -2.91
C ALA A 298 2.64 26.52 -3.41
N PRO A 299 2.97 25.41 -2.72
CA PRO A 299 2.58 24.07 -3.16
C PRO A 299 1.07 23.91 -3.36
N GLN A 300 0.66 23.16 -4.38
CA GLN A 300 -0.75 22.92 -4.67
C GLN A 300 -1.51 22.38 -3.45
N ALA A 301 -0.96 21.37 -2.76
CA ALA A 301 -1.59 20.78 -1.59
C ALA A 301 -1.80 21.80 -0.45
N ALA A 302 -0.84 22.71 -0.24
CA ALA A 302 -0.96 23.76 0.77
C ALA A 302 -2.07 24.78 0.44
N LYS A 303 -2.21 25.14 -0.84
CA LYS A 303 -3.28 26.04 -1.31
C LYS A 303 -4.66 25.44 -1.11
N ASP A 304 -4.81 24.14 -1.36
CA ASP A 304 -6.09 23.47 -1.20
C ASP A 304 -6.41 23.23 0.27
N LEU A 305 -5.43 22.84 1.09
CA LEU A 305 -5.61 22.70 2.55
C LEU A 305 -6.11 24.00 3.19
N ALA A 306 -5.61 25.16 2.76
CA ALA A 306 -6.02 26.47 3.29
C ALA A 306 -7.51 26.80 3.08
N LYS A 307 -8.19 26.10 2.17
CA LYS A 307 -9.64 26.26 1.90
C LYS A 307 -10.50 25.31 2.72
N LEU A 308 -9.89 24.35 3.43
CA LEU A 308 -10.58 23.27 4.11
C LEU A 308 -10.67 23.55 5.61
N LYS A 309 -11.81 23.17 6.21
CA LYS A 309 -11.99 23.23 7.67
C LYS A 309 -11.34 22.01 8.31
N LEU A 310 -10.37 22.26 9.18
CA LEU A 310 -9.66 21.23 9.92
C LEU A 310 -10.43 20.82 11.18
N THR A 311 -10.37 19.53 11.51
CA THR A 311 -10.79 19.02 12.82
C THR A 311 -9.74 19.33 13.90
N PRO A 312 -10.05 19.16 15.19
CA PRO A 312 -9.06 19.31 16.25
C PRO A 312 -7.86 18.36 16.10
N VAL A 313 -8.10 17.12 15.68
CA VAL A 313 -7.05 16.11 15.42
C VAL A 313 -6.13 16.56 14.29
N GLU A 314 -6.70 17.03 13.18
CA GLU A 314 -5.95 17.56 12.04
C GLU A 314 -5.18 18.83 12.38
N THR A 315 -5.79 19.73 13.16
CA THR A 315 -5.14 20.95 13.64
C THR A 315 -3.90 20.62 14.47
N LYS A 316 -3.99 19.63 15.38
CA LYS A 316 -2.85 19.15 16.17
C LYS A 316 -1.75 18.57 15.27
N LEU A 317 -2.13 17.78 14.27
CA LEU A 317 -1.19 17.17 13.32
C LEU A 317 -0.46 18.20 12.45
N ILE A 318 -1.18 19.21 11.95
CA ILE A 318 -0.57 20.35 11.23
C ILE A 318 0.31 21.19 12.17
N GLY A 319 -0.09 21.36 13.43
CA GLY A 319 0.75 21.99 14.45
C GLY A 319 2.08 21.28 14.64
N GLN A 320 2.07 19.95 14.68
CA GLN A 320 3.30 19.13 14.74
C GLN A 320 4.17 19.29 13.49
N TRP A 321 3.56 19.32 12.30
CA TRP A 321 4.28 19.61 11.06
C TRP A 321 4.94 20.99 11.06
N ASN A 322 4.29 22.01 11.60
CA ASN A 322 4.85 23.36 11.70
C ASN A 322 6.10 23.39 12.59
N LYS A 323 6.17 22.58 13.65
CA LYS A 323 7.38 22.42 14.46
C LYS A 323 8.52 21.79 13.67
N VAL A 324 8.24 20.72 12.92
CA VAL A 324 9.21 20.08 12.02
C VAL A 324 9.77 21.11 11.03
N LEU A 325 8.91 21.88 10.36
CA LEU A 325 9.35 22.91 9.41
C LEU A 325 10.17 24.02 10.07
N LYS A 326 9.78 24.45 11.27
CA LYS A 326 10.52 25.46 12.03
C LYS A 326 11.95 25.01 12.30
N GLU A 327 12.15 23.76 12.73
CA GLU A 327 13.50 23.23 12.98
C GLU A 327 14.26 22.93 11.68
N ALA A 328 13.58 22.44 10.64
CA ALA A 328 14.19 22.17 9.33
C ALA A 328 14.81 23.43 8.72
N LYS A 329 14.16 24.60 8.87
CA LYS A 329 14.65 25.90 8.37
C LYS A 329 15.92 26.39 9.06
N LYS A 330 16.28 25.83 10.22
CA LYS A 330 17.52 26.17 10.94
C LYS A 330 18.72 25.34 10.48
N THR A 331 18.50 24.31 9.66
CA THR A 331 19.57 23.43 9.20
C THR A 331 20.42 24.12 8.13
N ALA A 332 21.72 23.80 8.11
CA ALA A 332 22.66 24.42 7.17
C ALA A 332 22.33 24.09 5.69
N ASN A 333 21.76 22.91 5.44
CA ASN A 333 21.44 22.42 4.10
C ASN A 333 20.05 22.87 3.60
N TYR A 334 19.33 23.70 4.36
CA TYR A 334 18.01 24.17 3.96
C TYR A 334 18.09 25.13 2.78
N VAL A 335 17.32 24.87 1.72
CA VAL A 335 17.29 25.70 0.50
C VAL A 335 15.92 26.37 0.36
N ALA A 336 15.85 27.67 0.60
CA ALA A 336 14.59 28.42 0.67
C ALA A 336 13.71 28.37 -0.58
N ARG A 337 14.29 28.16 -1.78
CA ARG A 337 13.54 28.03 -3.04
C ARG A 337 12.85 26.67 -3.20
N ARG A 338 13.15 25.68 -2.36
CA ARG A 338 12.55 24.34 -2.38
C ARG A 338 11.37 24.29 -1.43
N SER A 339 10.42 23.41 -1.73
CA SER A 339 9.35 23.01 -0.82
C SER A 339 9.63 21.61 -0.29
N TYR A 340 9.60 21.45 1.02
CA TYR A 340 9.99 20.21 1.67
C TYR A 340 8.80 19.40 2.18
N GLY A 341 8.84 18.08 1.94
CA GLY A 341 8.00 17.09 2.64
C GLY A 341 8.81 16.34 3.70
N PRO A 342 8.16 15.62 4.64
CA PRO A 342 8.85 14.92 5.72
C PRO A 342 9.95 13.97 5.25
N TYR A 343 9.72 13.27 4.13
CA TYR A 343 10.71 12.39 3.53
C TYR A 343 12.00 13.15 3.14
N GLN A 344 11.85 14.26 2.42
CA GLN A 344 13.00 15.04 1.97
C GLN A 344 13.73 15.70 3.14
N ILE A 345 13.01 16.19 4.15
CA ILE A 345 13.65 16.73 5.37
C ILE A 345 14.48 15.64 6.06
N HIS A 346 13.93 14.44 6.19
CA HIS A 346 14.65 13.33 6.80
C HIS A 346 15.90 12.93 6.01
N GLN A 347 15.85 12.95 4.67
CA GLN A 347 16.99 12.55 3.82
C GLN A 347 18.05 13.66 3.69
N ASP A 348 17.63 14.92 3.53
CA ASP A 348 18.52 16.01 3.13
C ASP A 348 19.00 16.85 4.33
N LEU A 349 18.19 16.95 5.39
CA LEU A 349 18.38 17.93 6.47
C LEU A 349 18.64 17.28 7.84
N ASN A 350 18.10 16.08 8.09
CA ASN A 350 18.26 15.36 9.36
C ASN A 350 19.58 14.58 9.40
N THR A 351 20.70 15.31 9.34
CA THR A 351 22.06 14.75 9.25
C THR A 351 22.54 14.17 10.58
N THR A 352 23.54 13.29 10.48
CA THR A 352 24.13 12.59 11.62
C THR A 352 25.64 12.55 11.50
N GLN A 353 26.30 12.49 12.64
CA GLN A 353 27.73 12.25 12.78
C GLN A 353 27.98 11.00 13.63
N THR A 354 29.08 10.31 13.38
CA THR A 354 29.55 9.21 14.22
C THR A 354 30.58 9.73 15.20
N VAL A 355 30.31 9.58 16.49
CA VAL A 355 31.20 9.99 17.59
C VAL A 355 31.52 8.78 18.47
N MET A 356 32.68 8.81 19.12
CA MET A 356 33.09 7.75 20.03
C MET A 356 32.59 8.06 21.44
N VAL A 357 31.68 7.22 21.96
CA VAL A 357 31.18 7.32 23.34
C VAL A 357 31.58 6.05 24.07
N GLY A 358 32.45 6.17 25.08
CA GLY A 358 32.96 5.01 25.84
C GLY A 358 33.65 3.96 24.95
N GLY A 359 34.39 4.40 23.93
CA GLY A 359 35.10 3.51 23.01
C GLY A 359 34.22 2.84 21.94
N LYS A 360 32.92 3.15 21.87
CA LYS A 360 32.01 2.61 20.85
C LYS A 360 31.54 3.68 19.87
N PRO A 361 31.52 3.39 18.55
CA PRO A 361 30.98 4.31 17.55
C PRO A 361 29.48 4.47 17.76
N THR A 362 29.05 5.70 17.99
CA THR A 362 27.66 6.07 18.28
C THR A 362 27.20 7.12 17.29
N THR A 363 26.00 6.95 16.73
CA THR A 363 25.40 7.92 15.81
C THR A 363 24.67 9.01 16.59
N VAL A 364 25.08 10.27 16.41
CA VAL A 364 24.47 11.45 17.02
C VAL A 364 23.90 12.34 15.92
N TYR A 365 22.71 12.89 16.16
CA TYR A 365 22.05 13.79 15.21
C TYR A 365 22.57 15.21 15.38
N ASP A 366 22.87 15.90 14.28
CA ASP A 366 23.32 17.30 14.32
C ASP A 366 22.19 18.24 14.75
N TYR A 367 20.94 17.82 14.48
CA TYR A 367 19.72 18.53 14.86
C TYR A 367 18.79 17.62 15.68
N PRO A 368 19.08 17.35 16.97
CA PRO A 368 18.29 16.42 17.79
C PRO A 368 16.82 16.79 17.91
N LEU A 369 16.50 18.09 17.98
CA LEU A 369 15.13 18.59 18.01
C LEU A 369 14.39 18.25 16.72
N LEU A 370 14.99 18.52 15.55
CA LEU A 370 14.40 18.16 14.25
C LEU A 370 14.09 16.66 14.18
N ASN A 371 15.05 15.82 14.58
CA ASN A 371 14.86 14.38 14.62
C ASN A 371 13.71 13.96 15.56
N GLY A 372 13.62 14.57 16.74
CA GLY A 372 12.53 14.36 17.69
C GLY A 372 11.17 14.72 17.10
N GLU A 373 11.04 15.92 16.54
CA GLU A 373 9.79 16.39 15.93
C GLU A 373 9.36 15.53 14.72
N LEU A 374 10.32 15.04 13.91
CA LEU A 374 10.06 14.10 12.80
C LEU A 374 9.54 12.75 13.29
N LYS A 375 10.11 12.21 14.38
CA LYS A 375 9.64 10.95 14.98
C LYS A 375 8.22 11.09 15.50
N THR A 376 7.93 12.19 16.21
CA THR A 376 6.59 12.51 16.70
C THR A 376 5.60 12.64 15.55
N LEU A 377 5.95 13.38 14.48
CA LEU A 377 5.11 13.51 13.29
C LEU A 377 4.80 12.15 12.65
N LYS A 378 5.81 11.28 12.51
CA LYS A 378 5.64 9.93 11.94
C LYS A 378 4.67 9.09 12.77
N ALA A 379 4.76 9.14 14.10
CA ALA A 379 3.85 8.44 14.99
C ALA A 379 2.41 8.98 14.84
N MET A 380 2.22 10.30 14.93
CA MET A 380 0.92 10.93 14.80
C MET A 380 0.28 10.71 13.42
N ALA A 381 1.06 10.73 12.33
CA ALA A 381 0.55 10.43 11.00
C ALA A 381 0.11 8.95 10.87
N SER A 382 0.78 8.04 11.58
CA SER A 382 0.41 6.62 11.61
C SER A 382 -0.89 6.39 12.39
N GLU A 383 -1.04 7.05 13.54
CA GLU A 383 -2.29 7.06 14.32
C GLU A 383 -3.44 7.67 13.52
N TYR A 384 -3.21 8.82 12.87
CA TYR A 384 -4.22 9.45 12.02
C TYR A 384 -4.67 8.54 10.87
N HIS A 385 -3.77 7.76 10.27
CA HIS A 385 -4.15 6.74 9.30
C HIS A 385 -5.03 5.67 9.92
N ALA A 386 -4.60 5.09 11.05
CA ALA A 386 -5.30 3.99 11.71
C ALA A 386 -6.70 4.40 12.20
N ASP A 387 -6.84 5.59 12.78
CA ASP A 387 -8.06 5.97 13.50
C ASP A 387 -9.06 6.73 12.63
N VAL A 388 -8.58 7.53 11.67
CA VAL A 388 -9.43 8.41 10.85
C VAL A 388 -9.64 7.84 9.45
N ILE A 389 -8.58 7.34 8.82
CA ILE A 389 -8.63 6.94 7.40
C ILE A 389 -9.00 5.47 7.26
N ALA A 390 -8.40 4.58 8.05
CA ALA A 390 -8.57 3.15 7.90
C ALA A 390 -10.04 2.68 7.97
N PRO A 391 -10.90 3.19 8.89
CA PRO A 391 -12.31 2.85 8.89
C PRO A 391 -13.01 3.22 7.58
N LYS A 392 -12.67 4.38 7.00
CA LYS A 392 -13.22 4.82 5.71
C LYS A 392 -12.74 3.96 4.54
N LEU A 393 -11.49 3.46 4.58
CA LEU A 393 -10.98 2.54 3.56
C LEU A 393 -11.80 1.24 3.49
N TRP A 394 -12.21 0.71 4.64
CA TRP A 394 -13.13 -0.44 4.73
C TRP A 394 -14.54 -0.07 4.27
N HIS A 395 -15.08 1.05 4.77
CA HIS A 395 -16.41 1.53 4.40
C HIS A 395 -16.60 1.69 2.88
N TYR A 396 -15.61 2.28 2.19
CA TYR A 396 -15.66 2.45 0.74
C TYR A 396 -15.33 1.17 -0.05
N GLY A 397 -14.84 0.11 0.62
CA GLY A 397 -14.42 -1.14 -0.02
C GLY A 397 -13.09 -1.04 -0.77
N LEU A 398 -12.25 -0.05 -0.46
CA LEU A 398 -10.87 0.01 -0.96
C LEU A 398 -10.01 -1.10 -0.34
N LEU A 399 -10.36 -1.53 0.88
CA LEU A 399 -9.89 -2.75 1.53
C LEU A 399 -11.03 -3.77 1.52
N LYS A 400 -10.70 -5.01 1.12
CA LYS A 400 -11.66 -6.11 1.05
C LYS A 400 -10.94 -7.44 1.22
#